data_AF-A0A496AQM1-F1
#
_entry.id   AF-A0A496AQM1-F1
#
_cell.length_a   1.000
_cell.length_b   1.000
_cell.length_c   1.000
_cell.angle_alpha   90.00
_cell.angle_beta   90.00
_cell.angle_gamma   90.00
#
_symmetry.space_group_name_H-M   'P 1'
#
loop_
_entity.id
_entity.type
_entity.pdbx_description
1 polymer ?
#
loop_
_entity_poly.entity_id
_entity_poly.type
_entity_poly.pdbx_seq_one_letter_code
_entity_poly.pdbx_strand_id
1 'polypeptide(L)'
;MSTQNRNWKRHITKALTILLFFMVFLSIIQWFIIQALFGFGTEMLKDGMVRQAPDGVNREFIVNTFERVKMRFTQLPFSFITGQLDLRKLKAAGEYAIVANEDETWEADEINNLLQILNASVGFKQETE
;
A
#
# COMPACT_ATOMS: atom_id res chain seq x y z
N MET A 1 -35.44 36.90 20.76
CA MET A 1 -34.20 36.11 20.54
C MET A 1 -33.13 37.03 19.97
N SER A 2 -32.17 37.44 20.79
CA SER A 2 -31.29 38.59 20.52
C SER A 2 -30.23 38.29 19.45
N THR A 3 -29.88 39.33 18.70
CA THR A 3 -28.85 39.44 17.64
C THR A 3 -27.51 38.78 18.00
N GLN A 4 -27.20 38.69 19.30
CA GLN A 4 -26.01 38.04 19.85
C GLN A 4 -25.94 36.54 19.56
N ASN A 5 -27.05 35.81 19.66
CA ASN A 5 -27.10 34.37 19.38
C ASN A 5 -26.91 34.06 17.88
N ARG A 6 -27.38 34.97 17.01
CA ARG A 6 -27.22 34.87 15.55
C ARG A 6 -25.77 35.12 15.10
N ASN A 7 -25.07 36.08 15.72
CA ASN A 7 -23.66 36.35 15.43
C ASN A 7 -22.74 35.22 15.93
N TRP A 8 -23.01 34.68 17.11
CA TRP A 8 -22.27 33.53 17.67
C TRP A 8 -22.35 32.29 16.77
N LYS A 9 -23.56 31.94 16.31
CA LYS A 9 -23.76 30.85 15.33
C LYS A 9 -22.93 31.08 14.06
N ARG A 10 -22.91 32.31 13.53
CA ARG A 10 -22.15 32.66 12.32
C ARG A 10 -20.63 32.55 12.51
N HIS A 11 -20.08 32.90 13.67
CA HIS A 11 -18.65 32.72 13.97
C HIS A 11 -18.29 31.24 14.10
N ILE A 12 -19.12 30.44 14.78
CA ILE A 12 -18.93 28.99 14.87
C ILE A 12 -18.96 28.35 13.48
N THR A 13 -19.94 28.70 12.64
CA THR A 13 -20.00 28.17 11.27
C THR A 13 -18.74 28.51 10.49
N LYS A 14 -18.23 29.75 10.56
CA LYS A 14 -16.98 30.13 9.89
C LYS A 14 -15.78 29.32 10.40
N ALA A 15 -15.66 29.14 11.71
CA ALA A 15 -14.59 28.35 12.31
C ALA A 15 -14.66 26.88 11.86
N LEU A 16 -15.86 26.29 11.86
CA LEU A 16 -16.10 24.93 11.36
C LEU A 16 -15.77 24.79 9.87
N THR A 17 -16.13 25.79 9.05
CA THR A 17 -15.79 25.78 7.62
C THR A 17 -14.28 25.83 7.40
N ILE A 18 -13.57 26.70 8.12
CA ILE A 18 -12.10 26.77 8.04
C ILE A 18 -11.47 25.44 8.48
N LEU A 19 -11.96 24.88 9.59
CA LEU A 19 -11.49 23.59 10.10
C LEU A 19 -11.73 22.46 9.10
N LEU A 20 -12.89 22.45 8.43
CA LEU A 20 -13.21 21.47 7.40
C LEU A 20 -12.23 21.56 6.23
N PHE A 21 -11.98 22.76 5.71
CA PHE A 21 -11.00 22.94 4.63
C PHE A 21 -9.60 22.50 5.05
N PHE A 22 -9.20 22.81 6.27
CA PHE A 22 -7.93 22.38 6.82
C PHE A 22 -7.84 20.84 6.92
N MET A 23 -8.88 20.17 7.40
CA MET A 23 -8.92 18.69 7.46
C MET A 23 -8.88 18.04 6.08
N VAL A 24 -9.58 18.59 5.09
CA VAL A 24 -9.52 18.11 3.70
C VAL A 24 -8.10 18.25 3.16
N PHE A 25 -7.47 19.39 3.39
CA PHE A 25 -6.08 19.63 2.98
C PHE A 25 -5.10 18.63 3.63
N LEU A 26 -5.21 18.40 4.93
CA LEU A 26 -4.41 17.39 5.63
C LEU A 26 -4.64 15.98 5.08
N SER A 27 -5.88 15.63 4.73
CA SER A 27 -6.22 14.32 4.16
C SER A 27 -5.53 14.11 2.81
N ILE A 28 -5.47 15.16 1.97
CA ILE A 28 -4.75 15.12 0.69
C ILE A 28 -3.25 14.91 0.94
N ILE A 29 -2.65 15.63 1.89
CA ILE A 29 -1.23 15.44 2.24
C ILE A 29 -0.96 14.02 2.74
N GLN A 30 -1.80 13.51 3.65
CA GLN A 30 -1.66 12.14 4.16
C GLN A 30 -1.72 11.10 3.04
N TRP A 31 -2.62 11.29 2.07
CA TRP A 31 -2.69 10.43 0.89
C TRP A 31 -1.37 10.40 0.10
N PHE A 32 -0.78 11.56 -0.18
CA PHE A 32 0.51 11.62 -0.87
C PHE A 32 1.63 10.95 -0.08
N ILE A 33 1.66 11.13 1.25
CA ILE A 33 2.65 10.49 2.11
C ILE A 33 2.51 8.96 2.06
N ILE A 34 1.29 8.43 2.15
CA ILE A 34 1.02 6.99 2.08
C ILE A 34 1.48 6.40 0.75
N GLN A 35 1.17 7.07 -0.38
CA GLN A 35 1.60 6.63 -1.70
C GLN A 35 3.14 6.65 -1.83
N ALA A 36 3.81 7.68 -1.31
CA ALA A 36 5.26 7.79 -1.34
C ALA A 36 5.95 6.71 -0.50
N LEU A 37 5.50 6.51 0.74
CA LEU A 37 6.05 5.49 1.65
C LEU A 37 5.83 4.08 1.11
N PHE A 38 4.64 3.81 0.58
CA PHE A 38 4.36 2.52 -0.06
C PHE A 38 5.26 2.29 -1.27
N GLY A 39 5.35 3.27 -2.17
CA GLY A 39 6.22 3.19 -3.35
C GLY A 39 7.67 2.91 -2.96
N PHE A 40 8.20 3.65 -1.98
CA PHE A 40 9.55 3.46 -1.46
C PHE A 40 9.77 2.06 -0.87
N GLY A 41 8.87 1.59 0.00
CA GLY A 41 8.97 0.26 0.60
C GLY A 41 8.91 -0.86 -0.44
N THR A 42 7.99 -0.76 -1.42
CA THR A 42 7.91 -1.74 -2.51
C THR A 42 9.15 -1.76 -3.39
N GLU A 43 9.74 -0.59 -3.66
CA GLU A 43 10.94 -0.50 -4.49
C GLU A 43 12.16 -1.07 -3.75
N MET A 44 12.31 -0.77 -2.46
CA MET A 44 13.37 -1.35 -1.62
C MET A 44 13.29 -2.87 -1.54
N LEU A 45 12.09 -3.42 -1.31
CA LEU A 45 11.90 -4.87 -1.23
C LEU A 45 12.18 -5.53 -2.59
N LYS A 46 11.68 -4.94 -3.68
CA LYS A 46 11.96 -5.40 -5.05
C LYS A 46 13.47 -5.41 -5.33
N ASP A 47 14.16 -4.31 -5.05
CA ASP A 47 15.60 -4.18 -5.30
C ASP A 47 16.41 -5.17 -4.46
N GLY A 48 16.05 -5.36 -3.18
CA GLY A 48 16.66 -6.36 -2.30
C GLY A 48 16.53 -7.76 -2.87
N MET A 49 15.30 -8.16 -3.23
CA MET A 49 15.01 -9.49 -3.78
C MET A 49 15.66 -9.72 -5.14
N VAL A 50 15.70 -8.72 -6.03
CA VAL A 50 16.35 -8.87 -7.35
C VAL A 50 17.87 -8.99 -7.24
N ARG A 51 18.49 -8.27 -6.30
CA ARG A 51 19.95 -8.33 -6.09
C ARG A 51 20.37 -9.65 -5.46
N GLN A 52 19.56 -10.17 -4.53
CA GLN A 52 19.86 -11.39 -3.80
C GLN A 52 19.21 -12.64 -4.42
N ALA A 53 18.51 -12.51 -5.55
CA ALA A 53 17.77 -13.61 -6.16
C ALA A 53 18.69 -14.81 -6.45
N PRO A 54 18.52 -15.94 -5.73
CA PRO A 54 19.30 -17.15 -5.91
C PRO A 54 18.92 -17.85 -7.22
N ASP A 55 19.78 -18.77 -7.65
CA ASP A 55 19.55 -19.58 -8.86
C ASP A 55 18.24 -20.36 -8.72
N GLY A 56 17.36 -20.25 -9.73
CA GLY A 56 16.02 -20.86 -9.72
C GLY A 56 14.86 -19.87 -9.51
N VAL A 57 15.14 -18.60 -9.16
CA VAL A 57 14.12 -17.55 -9.06
C VAL A 57 14.12 -16.68 -10.32
N ASN A 58 12.96 -16.54 -10.97
CA ASN A 58 12.82 -15.65 -12.12
C ASN A 58 12.76 -14.17 -11.66
N ARG A 59 13.82 -13.41 -11.95
CA ARG A 59 13.92 -11.97 -11.64
C ARG A 59 12.83 -11.13 -12.29
N GLU A 60 12.42 -11.49 -13.50
CA GLU A 60 11.32 -10.79 -14.20
C GLU A 60 9.98 -11.05 -13.51
N PHE A 61 9.79 -12.24 -12.95
CA PHE A 61 8.59 -12.57 -12.18
C PHE A 61 8.51 -11.78 -10.87
N ILE A 62 9.64 -11.52 -10.22
CA ILE A 62 9.72 -10.59 -9.08
C ILE A 62 9.23 -9.20 -9.51
N VAL A 63 9.85 -8.61 -10.53
CA VAL A 63 9.53 -7.27 -11.02
C VAL A 63 8.04 -7.15 -11.36
N ASN A 64 7.51 -8.08 -12.16
CA ASN A 64 6.11 -8.07 -12.57
C ASN A 64 5.14 -8.18 -11.38
N THR A 65 5.48 -8.98 -10.37
CA THR A 65 4.66 -9.13 -9.17
C THR A 65 4.58 -7.83 -8.37
N PHE A 66 5.72 -7.15 -8.15
CA PHE A 66 5.74 -5.87 -7.46
C PHE A 66 5.04 -4.75 -8.25
N GLU A 67 5.17 -4.73 -9.57
CA GLU A 67 4.45 -3.78 -10.42
C GLU A 67 2.94 -3.97 -10.36
N ARG A 68 2.44 -5.22 -10.36
CA ARG A 68 1.01 -5.51 -10.16
C ARG A 68 0.51 -4.99 -8.82
N VAL A 69 1.25 -5.25 -7.74
CA VAL A 69 0.93 -4.74 -6.39
C VAL A 69 0.88 -3.22 -6.37
N LYS A 70 1.89 -2.56 -6.93
CA LYS A 70 1.95 -1.09 -7.05
C LYS A 70 0.76 -0.53 -7.83
N MET A 71 0.42 -1.12 -8.97
CA MET A 71 -0.71 -0.70 -9.79
C MET A 71 -2.05 -0.83 -9.05
N ARG A 72 -2.27 -1.92 -8.30
CA ARG A 72 -3.49 -2.06 -7.50
C ARG A 72 -3.53 -1.10 -6.31
N PHE A 73 -2.38 -0.78 -5.73
CA PHE A 73 -2.29 0.18 -4.63
C PHE A 73 -2.59 1.62 -5.06
N THR A 74 -2.14 2.04 -6.25
CA THR A 74 -2.45 3.38 -6.78
C THR A 74 -3.93 3.55 -7.11
N GLN A 75 -4.68 2.45 -7.29
CA GLN A 75 -6.12 2.43 -7.51
C GLN A 75 -6.96 2.41 -6.21
N LEU A 76 -6.33 2.55 -5.04
CA LEU A 76 -7.06 2.73 -3.78
C LEU A 76 -7.91 4.03 -3.82
N PRO A 77 -9.08 4.07 -3.16
CA PRO A 77 -9.68 2.99 -2.37
C PRO A 77 -10.46 1.97 -3.21
N PHE A 78 -10.64 2.21 -4.51
CA PHE A 78 -11.51 1.40 -5.35
C PHE A 78 -11.04 -0.04 -5.48
N SER A 79 -9.74 -0.29 -5.63
CA SER A 79 -9.18 -1.65 -5.70
C SER A 79 -9.47 -2.47 -4.44
N PHE A 80 -9.47 -1.83 -3.26
CA PHE A 80 -9.84 -2.47 -2.00
C PHE A 80 -11.35 -2.74 -1.92
N ILE A 81 -12.18 -1.75 -2.24
CA ILE A 81 -13.65 -1.88 -2.19
C ILE A 81 -14.15 -2.95 -3.18
N THR A 82 -13.51 -3.05 -4.35
CA THR A 82 -13.86 -4.03 -5.40
C THR A 82 -13.21 -5.40 -5.18
N GLY A 83 -12.44 -5.58 -4.10
CA GLY A 83 -11.77 -6.85 -3.78
C GLY A 83 -10.61 -7.22 -4.70
N GLN A 84 -10.17 -6.30 -5.56
CA GLN A 84 -8.99 -6.47 -6.42
C GLN A 84 -7.67 -6.36 -5.64
N LEU A 85 -7.71 -5.77 -4.45
CA LEU A 85 -6.60 -5.70 -3.51
C LEU A 85 -7.07 -6.15 -2.12
N ASP A 86 -6.47 -7.22 -1.62
CA ASP A 86 -6.66 -7.71 -0.26
C ASP A 86 -5.53 -7.22 0.64
N LEU A 87 -5.81 -6.16 1.40
CA LEU A 87 -4.86 -5.56 2.34
C LEU A 87 -4.44 -6.53 3.46
N ARG A 88 -5.25 -7.54 3.80
CA ARG A 88 -4.89 -8.51 4.84
C ARG A 88 -3.79 -9.44 4.33
N LYS A 89 -3.91 -9.89 3.08
CA LYS A 89 -2.86 -10.70 2.43
C LYS A 89 -1.60 -9.88 2.17
N LEU A 90 -1.73 -8.61 1.81
CA LEU A 90 -0.59 -7.73 1.65
C LEU A 90 0.16 -7.51 2.98
N LYS A 91 -0.58 -7.37 4.10
CA LYS A 91 0.00 -7.35 5.44
C LYS A 91 0.72 -8.66 5.76
N ALA A 92 0.09 -9.81 5.48
CA ALA A 92 0.71 -11.12 5.69
C ALA A 92 1.98 -11.29 4.85
N ALA A 93 2.02 -10.79 3.63
CA ALA A 93 3.23 -10.77 2.80
C ALA A 93 4.34 -9.91 3.45
N GLY A 94 3.99 -8.74 3.98
CA GLY A 94 4.94 -7.89 4.69
C GLY A 94 5.49 -8.53 5.97
N GLU A 95 4.63 -9.16 6.78
CA GLU A 95 5.02 -9.91 7.97
C GLU A 95 5.93 -11.09 7.62
N TYR A 96 5.57 -11.84 6.57
CA TYR A 96 6.39 -12.93 6.06
C TYR A 96 7.75 -12.44 5.59
N ALA A 97 7.80 -11.32 4.84
CA ALA A 97 9.05 -10.77 4.34
C ALA A 97 10.02 -10.32 5.45
N ILE A 98 9.50 -9.85 6.58
CA ILE A 98 10.32 -9.48 7.74
C ILE A 98 10.95 -10.73 8.37
N VAL A 99 10.18 -11.81 8.48
CA VAL A 99 10.65 -13.08 9.09
C VAL A 99 11.59 -13.83 8.14
N ALA A 100 11.26 -13.90 6.85
CA ALA A 100 12.04 -14.62 5.83
C ALA A 100 13.38 -13.94 5.52
N ASN A 101 13.57 -12.67 5.88
CA ASN A 101 14.84 -11.97 5.72
C ASN A 101 15.47 -11.65 7.09
N GLU A 102 15.14 -12.41 8.13
CA GLU A 102 15.72 -12.19 9.47
C GLU A 102 17.23 -12.47 9.50
N ASP A 103 17.71 -13.40 8.67
CA ASP A 103 19.13 -13.72 8.52
C ASP A 103 19.83 -12.91 7.41
N GLU A 104 19.15 -11.90 6.87
CA GLU A 104 19.60 -11.04 5.76
C GLU A 104 19.92 -11.78 4.46
N THR A 105 19.45 -13.02 4.30
CA THR A 105 19.57 -13.82 3.07
C THR A 105 18.20 -14.29 2.61
N TRP A 106 18.02 -14.43 1.29
CA TRP A 106 16.77 -14.95 0.73
C TRP A 106 16.98 -16.31 0.11
N GLU A 107 16.24 -17.32 0.59
CA GLU A 107 16.16 -18.60 -0.09
C GLU A 107 15.17 -18.55 -1.27
N ALA A 108 15.36 -19.44 -2.24
CA ALA A 108 14.51 -19.48 -3.44
C ALA A 108 13.04 -19.76 -3.10
N ASP A 109 12.80 -20.67 -2.15
CA ASP A 109 11.46 -21.05 -1.70
C ASP A 109 10.76 -19.90 -0.97
N GLU A 110 11.52 -19.10 -0.22
CA GLU A 110 10.98 -17.94 0.50
C GLU A 110 10.58 -16.83 -0.45
N ILE A 111 11.42 -16.54 -1.44
CA ILE A 111 11.06 -15.58 -2.48
C ILE A 111 9.81 -16.06 -3.22
N ASN A 112 9.77 -17.31 -3.66
CA ASN A 112 8.64 -17.84 -4.42
C ASN A 112 7.34 -17.80 -3.61
N ASN A 113 7.40 -18.16 -2.32
CA ASN A 113 6.26 -18.09 -1.42
C ASN A 113 5.81 -16.62 -1.21
N LEU A 114 6.73 -15.69 -0.98
CA LEU A 114 6.42 -14.27 -0.86
C LEU A 114 5.73 -13.74 -2.12
N LEU A 115 6.25 -14.06 -3.30
CA LEU A 115 5.65 -13.67 -4.58
C LEU A 115 4.25 -14.28 -4.77
N GLN A 116 4.02 -15.50 -4.29
CA GLN A 116 2.72 -16.15 -4.32
C GLN A 116 1.70 -15.40 -3.43
N ILE A 117 2.09 -15.04 -2.20
CA ILE A 117 1.25 -14.27 -1.29
C ILE A 117 0.95 -12.88 -1.89
N LEU A 118 1.96 -12.20 -2.46
CA LEU A 118 1.79 -10.92 -3.12
C LEU A 118 0.85 -10.99 -4.31
N ASN A 119 0.99 -11.99 -5.19
CA ASN A 119 0.07 -12.19 -6.32
C ASN A 119 -1.36 -12.52 -5.83
N ALA A 120 -1.50 -13.34 -4.79
CA ALA A 120 -2.79 -13.64 -4.17
C ALA A 120 -3.44 -12.42 -3.53
N SER A 121 -2.64 -11.43 -3.09
CA SER A 121 -3.14 -10.15 -2.55
C SER A 121 -3.76 -9.26 -3.63
N VAL A 122 -3.36 -9.43 -4.89
CA VAL A 122 -3.90 -8.67 -6.04
C VAL A 122 -4.85 -9.48 -6.92
N GLY A 123 -5.28 -10.65 -6.45
CA GLY A 123 -6.16 -11.56 -7.19
C GLY A 123 -5.53 -12.17 -8.45
N PHE A 124 -4.21 -12.10 -8.60
CA PHE A 124 -3.50 -12.73 -9.72
C PHE A 124 -3.30 -14.22 -9.41
N LYS A 125 -3.84 -15.08 -10.28
CA LYS A 125 -3.54 -16.51 -10.29
C LYS A 125 -2.50 -16.74 -11.37
N GLN A 126 -1.36 -17.32 -10.98
CA GLN A 126 -0.39 -17.80 -11.95
C GLN A 126 -1.01 -18.98 -12.69
N GLU A 127 -1.23 -18.83 -13.99
CA GLU A 127 -1.56 -19.96 -14.84
C GLU A 127 -0.31 -20.83 -14.89
N THR A 128 -0.37 -22.01 -14.28
CA THR A 128 0.65 -23.06 -14.45
C THR A 128 0.60 -23.51 -15.90
N GLU A 129 1.60 -23.14 -16.70
CA GLU A 129 1.98 -23.88 -17.90
C GLU A 129 2.70 -25.18 -17.51
#